data_AF-A0A8F0HY21-F1
#
_entry.id   AF-A0A8F0HY21-F1
#
_cell.length_a   1.000
_cell.length_b   1.000
_cell.length_c   1.000
_cell.angle_alpha   90.00
_cell.angle_beta   90.00
_cell.angle_gamma   90.00
#
_symmetry.space_group_name_H-M   'P 1'
#
loop_
_entity.id
_entity.type
_entity.pdbx_description
1 polymer ?
#
loop_
_entity_poly.entity_id
_entity_poly.type
_entity_poly.pdbx_seq_one_letter_code
_entity_poly.pdbx_strand_id
1 'polypeptide(L)' 'MILHVCRVYLTGGFKRPRELTWVTGVIMAVCTVSFGVTGYSLPWDQVGYWAVKIVTGVPDAIPVVGTTLVELLRGGVGVG' A
#
# COMPACT_ATOMS: atom_id res chain seq x y z
N MET A 1 13.37 -5.55 2.69
CA MET A 1 12.30 -6.06 1.78
C MET A 1 12.76 -6.13 0.32
N ILE A 2 13.14 -5.00 -0.30
CA ILE A 2 13.51 -4.95 -1.74
C ILE A 2 14.66 -5.94 -2.09
N LEU A 3 15.79 -5.87 -1.38
CA LEU A 3 16.91 -6.79 -1.62
C LEU A 3 16.52 -8.28 -1.45
N HIS A 4 15.60 -8.57 -0.52
CA HIS A 4 15.10 -9.92 -0.29
C HIS A 4 14.25 -10.41 -1.47
N VAL A 5 13.35 -9.57 -1.97
CA VAL A 5 12.54 -9.87 -3.17
C VAL A 5 13.44 -10.08 -4.39
N CYS A 6 14.43 -9.21 -4.61
CA CYS A 6 15.40 -9.36 -5.69
C CYS A 6 16.15 -10.68 -5.60
N ARG A 7 16.63 -11.07 -4.41
CA ARG A 7 17.29 -12.36 -4.21
C ARG A 7 16.37 -13.52 -4.59
N VAL A 8 15.15 -13.57 -4.04
CA VAL A 8 14.21 -14.69 -4.27
C VAL A 8 13.87 -14.81 -5.76
N TYR A 9 13.74 -13.68 -6.45
CA TYR A 9 13.50 -13.66 -7.89
C TYR A 9 14.71 -14.16 -8.70
N LEU A 10 15.90 -13.61 -8.46
CA LEU A 10 17.12 -13.97 -9.19
C LEU A 10 17.56 -15.42 -8.95
N THR A 11 17.30 -15.98 -7.75
CA THR A 11 17.60 -17.39 -7.45
C THR A 11 16.47 -18.34 -7.82
N GLY A 12 15.38 -17.87 -8.42
CA GLY A 12 14.22 -18.71 -8.80
C GLY A 12 13.50 -19.36 -7.62
N GLY A 13 13.62 -18.82 -6.41
CA GLY A 13 13.09 -19.40 -5.17
C GLY A 13 11.58 -19.39 -5.05
N PHE A 14 10.88 -18.73 -5.97
CA PHE A 14 9.42 -18.68 -6.08
C PHE A 14 8.81 -19.86 -6.85
N LYS A 15 9.62 -20.68 -7.53
CA LYS A 15 9.15 -21.85 -8.28
C LYS A 15 8.60 -22.95 -7.36
N ARG A 16 7.77 -23.83 -7.92
CA ARG A 16 7.19 -25.00 -7.24
C ARG A 16 8.24 -25.76 -6.42
N PRO A 17 7.97 -26.17 -5.17
CA PRO A 17 6.70 -26.13 -4.42
C PRO A 17 6.50 -24.87 -3.55
N ARG A 18 7.31 -23.80 -3.71
CA ARG A 18 7.33 -22.64 -2.79
C ARG A 18 6.45 -21.45 -3.21
N GLU A 19 5.48 -21.69 -4.08
CA GLU A 19 4.58 -20.67 -4.63
C GLU A 19 3.76 -19.96 -3.54
N LEU A 20 3.27 -20.71 -2.54
CA LEU A 20 2.53 -20.12 -1.42
C LEU A 20 3.39 -19.18 -0.57
N THR A 21 4.67 -19.50 -0.39
CA THR A 21 5.62 -18.62 0.33
C THR A 21 5.89 -17.33 -0.44
N TRP A 22 5.84 -17.39 -1.78
CA TRP A 22 5.92 -16.19 -2.60
C TRP A 22 4.69 -15.31 -2.44
N VAL A 23 3.48 -15.89 -2.47
CA VAL A 23 2.23 -15.14 -2.27
C VAL A 23 2.19 -14.48 -0.89
N THR A 24 2.58 -15.20 0.17
CA THR A 24 2.66 -14.60 1.51
C THR A 24 3.69 -13.48 1.58
N GLY A 25 4.83 -13.63 0.88
CA GLY A 25 5.83 -12.57 0.73
C GLY A 25 5.27 -11.31 0.05
N VAL A 26 4.46 -11.46 -0.99
CA VAL A 26 3.78 -10.33 -1.67
C VAL A 26 2.78 -9.65 -0.72
N ILE A 27 1.97 -10.43 0.02
CA ILE A 27 1.03 -9.87 1.00
C ILE A 27 1.79 -9.08 2.08
N MET A 28 2.90 -9.61 2.60
CA MET A 28 3.72 -8.89 3.57
C MET A 28 4.33 -7.62 3.00
N ALA A 29 4.71 -7.61 1.72
CA ALA A 29 5.22 -6.42 1.05
C ALA A 29 4.15 -5.33 0.97
N VAL A 30 2.91 -5.68 0.62
CA VAL A 30 1.76 -4.76 0.63
C VAL A 30 1.53 -4.20 2.03
N CYS A 31 1.46 -5.06 3.06
CA CYS A 31 1.30 -4.60 4.44
C CYS A 31 2.41 -3.65 4.87
N THR A 32 3.67 -3.93 4.52
CA THR A 32 4.82 -3.08 4.87
C THR A 32 4.70 -1.70 4.24
N VAL A 33 4.28 -1.61 2.98
CA VAL A 33 4.04 -0.32 2.31
C VAL A 33 2.86 0.40 2.95
N SER A 34 1.76 -0.30 3.28
CA SER A 34 0.62 0.27 3.99
C SER A 34 1.03 0.87 5.33
N PHE A 35 1.85 0.18 6.12
CA PHE A 35 2.42 0.71 7.36
C PHE A 35 3.29 1.96 7.14
N GLY A 36 4.04 2.01 6.03
CA GLY A 36 4.81 3.19 5.66
C GLY A 36 3.91 4.39 5.36
N VAL A 37 2.85 4.19 4.56
CA VAL A 37 1.90 5.25 4.21
C VAL A 37 1.15 5.77 5.44
N THR A 38 0.66 4.89 6.30
CA THR A 38 -0.03 5.30 7.54
C THR A 38 0.94 5.91 8.54
N GLY A 39 2.15 5.36 8.71
CA GLY A 39 3.17 5.93 9.59
C GLY A 39 3.63 7.32 9.16
N TYR A 40 3.74 7.56 7.85
CA TYR A 40 4.20 8.84 7.30
C TYR A 40 3.23 9.99 7.57
N SER A 41 1.95 9.71 7.81
CA SER A 41 0.95 10.74 8.07
C SER A 41 0.89 11.20 9.52
N LEU A 42 1.42 10.42 10.46
CA LEU A 42 1.32 10.70 11.90
C LEU A 42 1.95 12.03 12.36
N PRO A 43 3.13 12.47 11.85
CA PRO A 43 3.73 13.73 12.26
C PRO A 43 2.91 14.97 11.89
N TRP A 44 1.95 14.82 10.97
CA TRP A 44 1.05 15.87 10.49
C TRP A 44 1.79 17.14 10.01
N ASP A 45 2.94 16.95 9.38
CA ASP A 45 3.67 18.01 8.71
C ASP A 45 3.08 18.26 7.30
N GLN A 46 3.52 19.33 6.65
CA GLN A 46 3.02 19.70 5.33
C GLN A 46 3.22 18.55 4.32
N VAL A 47 4.35 17.85 4.38
CA VAL A 47 4.65 16.77 3.44
C VAL A 47 3.77 15.55 3.70
N GLY A 48 3.63 15.11 4.96
CA GLY A 48 2.74 14.01 5.35
C GLY A 48 1.28 14.26 4.99
N TYR A 49 0.76 15.47 5.30
CA TYR A 49 -0.62 15.83 4.98
C TYR A 49 -0.93 15.78 3.48
N TRP A 50 -0.08 16.41 2.65
CA TRP A 50 -0.29 16.41 1.20
C TRP A 50 -0.09 15.03 0.58
N ALA A 51 0.84 14.23 1.10
CA ALA A 51 1.04 12.85 0.65
C ALA A 51 -0.23 12.01 0.86
N VAL A 52 -0.84 12.06 2.05
CA VAL A 52 -2.10 11.33 2.34
C VAL A 52 -3.23 11.81 1.45
N LYS A 53 -3.37 13.13 1.27
CA LYS A 53 -4.44 13.71 0.45
C LYS A 53 -4.38 13.19 -0.99
N ILE A 54 -3.18 13.10 -1.56
CA ILE A 54 -2.98 12.58 -2.92
C ILE A 54 -3.24 11.07 -2.96
N VAL A 55 -2.63 10.29 -2.07
CA VAL A 55 -2.73 8.82 -2.07
C VAL A 55 -4.17 8.34 -1.87
N THR A 56 -4.90 8.96 -0.94
CA THR A 56 -6.31 8.62 -0.67
C THR A 56 -7.26 9.11 -1.77
N GLY A 57 -6.81 9.98 -2.68
CA GLY A 57 -7.60 10.43 -3.84
C GLY A 57 -7.48 9.51 -5.06
N VAL A 58 -6.47 8.64 -5.11
CA VAL A 58 -6.24 7.72 -6.23
C VAL A 58 -7.44 6.77 -6.48
N PRO A 59 -8.10 6.20 -5.46
CA PRO A 59 -9.20 5.25 -5.69
C PRO A 59 -10.45 5.87 -6.31
N ASP A 60 -10.57 7.20 -6.35
CA ASP A 60 -11.70 7.89 -6.97
C ASP A 60 -11.81 7.61 -8.49
N ALA A 61 -10.69 7.20 -9.11
CA ALA A 61 -10.67 6.80 -10.52
C ALA A 61 -11.39 5.45 -10.79
N ILE A 62 -11.76 4.69 -9.76
CA ILE A 62 -12.44 3.40 -9.90
C ILE A 62 -13.94 3.64 -10.14
N PRO A 63 -14.51 3.19 -11.28
CA PRO A 63 -15.93 3.38 -11.54
C PRO A 63 -16.79 2.62 -10.51
N VAL A 64 -17.96 3.18 -10.19
CA VAL A 64 -18.99 2.62 -9.29
C VAL A 64 -18.63 2.63 -7.79
N VAL A 65 -17.41 2.25 -7.40
CA VAL A 65 -17.03 2.10 -5.97
C VAL A 65 -15.99 3.09 -5.47
N GLY A 66 -15.39 3.90 -6.37
CA GLY A 66 -14.28 4.79 -6.03
C GLY A 66 -14.63 5.82 -4.95
N THR A 67 -15.74 6.53 -5.13
CA THR A 67 -16.17 7.60 -4.20
C THR A 67 -16.42 7.07 -2.79
N THR A 68 -17.14 5.96 -2.65
CA THR A 68 -17.41 5.31 -1.37
C THR A 68 -16.14 4.81 -0.69
N LEU A 69 -15.17 4.32 -1.48
CA LEU A 69 -13.89 3.85 -0.96
C LEU A 69 -13.05 5.01 -0.42
N VAL A 70 -13.03 6.14 -1.12
CA VAL A 70 -12.32 7.36 -0.71
C VAL A 70 -12.90 7.92 0.60
N GLU A 71 -14.23 8.00 0.70
CA GLU A 71 -14.90 8.44 1.93
C GLU A 71 -14.60 7.50 3.11
N LEU A 72 -14.62 6.19 2.89
CA LEU A 72 -14.27 5.20 3.91
C LEU A 72 -12.80 5.32 4.36
N LEU A 73 -11.88 5.52 3.41
CA LEU A 73 -10.45 5.64 3.70
C LEU A 73 -10.09 6.93 4.44
N ARG A 74 -10.81 8.02 4.19
CA ARG A 74 -10.58 9.32 4.84
C ARG A 74 -11.40 9.51 6.11
N GLY A 75 -12.47 8.75 6.30
CA GLY A 75 -13.42 8.94 7.40
C GLY A 75 -14.36 10.14 7.21
N GLY A 76 -14.42 10.72 6.00
CA GLY A 76 -15.22 11.90 5.68
C GLY A 76 -14.96 12.44 4.27
N VAL A 77 -15.58 13.59 3.95
CA VAL A 77 -15.47 14.23 2.62
C VAL A 77 -14.06 14.77 2.30
N GLY A 78 -13.19 14.88 3.30
CA GLY A 78 -11.83 15.38 3.16
C GLY A 78 -10.90 14.81 4.22
N VAL A 79 -9.59 14.98 4.02
CA VAL A 79 -8.56 14.63 5.00
C VAL A 79 -8.49 15.73 6.07
N GLY A 80 -8.81 15.38 7.31
CA GLY A 80 -8.85 16.29 8.46
C GLY A 80 -8.91 15.56 9.79
#